data_AF-A0A1Q8ADD6-F1
#
_entry.id   AF-A0A1Q8ADD6-F1
#
_cell.length_a   1.000
_cell.length_b   1.000
_cell.length_c   1.000
_cell.angle_alpha   90.00
_cell.angle_beta   90.00
_cell.angle_gamma   90.00
#
_symmetry.space_group_name_H-M   'P 1'
#
loop_
_entity.id
_entity.type
_entity.pdbx_description
1 polymer ?
#
loop_
_entity_poly.entity_id
_entity_poly.type
_entity_poly.pdbx_seq_one_letter_code
_entity_poly.pdbx_strand_id
1 'polypeptide(L)'
;MDVRRRTLANGLRVVAGQWFEPAGRPGIARLCALAMLRGTTTRDAKTWADAIDALGASARLDVGSHAAVFSAQSLGDDLGALLDLMADAVIRPALAEGEVELVRAQTLAQIEEDARNTRAVAERAWRELVYPPGHPFHARAIGDAAVVRSATAEEIRGHHGQAIRPGGAVLVLAGGIDPERAGAAGERAFGAWQAKDGRTKREVRAVALAAAVRRLEVVPDKTQSDVIIGWPGLPRNDPRFVAARVTNMVFAADTFASRAGHVVREDRADGRESAERRAGDRRRARRAAQDLRRPGRGRGPGAGAGQARRRARRRPRKPWRCRGPGPRGGALRPGSGPLRALSARAPRGHAGPGGRDGALVPAAGPPRPRDRRTAPARGGVSTGRGSEGAQPPQRFDPLTRELLDRTRTVEIETTSPKGTVHRVPIWIVVDGEEVFVRSVRGERARWYRELLARPGAVITRSRRIPVRAVHAEDAGAKRRMTLGLKRKYPTSGASLVAMVRRAILDTTLRLEPA
;
A
#
# COMPACT_ATOMS: atom_id res chain seq x y z
N MET A 1 0.70 -21.27 23.85
CA MET A 1 1.08 -20.81 22.50
C MET A 1 2.57 -20.53 22.51
N ASP A 2 3.34 -21.33 21.79
CA ASP A 2 4.80 -21.28 21.76
C ASP A 2 5.28 -19.98 21.08
N VAL A 3 6.22 -19.28 21.73
CA VAL A 3 6.73 -17.96 21.32
C VAL A 3 7.58 -18.02 20.04
N ARG A 4 7.77 -19.22 19.47
CA ARG A 4 8.66 -19.52 18.33
C ARG A 4 8.12 -19.15 16.94
N ARG A 5 6.80 -18.97 16.74
CA ARG A 5 6.24 -18.64 15.42
C ARG A 5 5.98 -17.14 15.25
N ARG A 6 7.05 -16.36 15.17
CA ARG A 6 6.97 -14.92 14.84
C ARG A 6 7.10 -14.74 13.33
N THR A 7 6.30 -13.84 12.77
CA THR A 7 6.42 -13.43 11.35
C THR A 7 7.73 -12.69 11.12
N LEU A 8 8.35 -12.95 9.97
CA LEU A 8 9.52 -12.23 9.47
C LEU A 8 9.14 -11.41 8.25
N ALA A 9 9.70 -10.21 8.17
CA ALA A 9 9.74 -9.40 6.96
C ALA A 9 11.16 -9.46 6.38
N ASN A 10 11.23 -9.84 5.12
CA ASN A 10 12.47 -10.09 4.41
C ASN A 10 12.53 -9.16 3.20
N GLY A 11 13.67 -8.51 3.01
CA GLY A 11 13.88 -7.58 1.92
C GLY A 11 15.26 -7.74 1.31
N LEU A 12 15.35 -8.16 0.05
CA LEU A 12 16.60 -8.06 -0.71
C LEU A 12 16.53 -6.81 -1.59
N ARG A 13 17.41 -5.86 -1.31
CA ARG A 13 17.59 -4.67 -2.14
C ARG A 13 18.82 -4.84 -3.00
N VAL A 14 18.65 -4.78 -4.31
CA VAL A 14 19.73 -4.82 -5.30
C VAL A 14 19.89 -3.45 -5.94
N VAL A 15 21.13 -2.95 -6.07
CA VAL A 15 21.41 -1.73 -6.83
C VAL A 15 21.15 -2.02 -8.31
N ALA A 16 20.00 -1.55 -8.79
CA ALA A 16 19.42 -1.87 -10.10
C ALA A 16 18.38 -0.78 -10.49
N GLY A 17 17.32 -1.14 -11.22
CA GLY A 17 16.24 -0.22 -11.59
C GLY A 17 16.53 0.63 -12.82
N GLN A 18 15.75 1.70 -13.02
CA GLN A 18 15.77 2.53 -14.24
C GLN A 18 17.16 3.07 -14.59
N TRP A 19 18.01 3.32 -13.59
CA TRP A 19 19.39 3.79 -13.79
C TRP A 19 20.21 2.88 -14.71
N PHE A 20 19.93 1.57 -14.69
CA PHE A 20 20.65 0.54 -15.45
C PHE A 20 19.87 0.05 -16.68
N GLU A 21 18.76 0.70 -17.03
CA GLU A 21 18.08 0.39 -18.29
C GLU A 21 18.96 0.81 -19.48
N PRO A 22 18.98 0.00 -20.56
CA PRO A 22 19.64 0.39 -21.79
C PRO A 22 19.09 1.72 -22.31
N ALA A 23 19.94 2.50 -22.98
CA ALA A 23 19.53 3.78 -23.56
C ALA A 23 18.36 3.57 -24.53
N GLY A 24 17.32 4.41 -24.42
CA GLY A 24 16.12 4.29 -25.27
C GLY A 24 15.22 3.07 -24.97
N ARG A 25 15.49 2.31 -23.90
CA ARG A 25 14.69 1.13 -23.52
C ARG A 25 14.05 1.24 -22.12
N PRO A 26 13.27 2.30 -21.80
CA PRO A 26 12.55 2.41 -20.54
C PRO A 26 11.46 1.33 -20.38
N GLY A 27 11.50 0.60 -19.27
CA GLY A 27 10.55 -0.49 -18.94
C GLY A 27 11.19 -1.88 -18.92
N ILE A 28 12.39 -2.05 -19.45
CA ILE A 28 13.10 -3.33 -19.44
C ILE A 28 13.37 -3.80 -17.99
N ALA A 29 13.70 -2.89 -17.08
CA ALA A 29 13.91 -3.26 -15.67
C ALA A 29 12.62 -3.80 -15.04
N ARG A 30 11.47 -3.19 -15.38
CA ARG A 30 10.15 -3.63 -14.88
C ARG A 30 9.78 -5.01 -15.41
N LEU A 31 9.96 -5.26 -16.71
CA LEU A 31 9.67 -6.55 -17.31
C LEU A 31 10.57 -7.65 -16.73
N CYS A 32 11.87 -7.37 -16.59
CA CYS A 32 12.83 -8.27 -15.94
C CYS A 32 12.37 -8.63 -14.52
N ALA A 33 12.07 -7.63 -13.70
CA ALA A 33 11.62 -7.82 -12.33
C ALA A 33 10.36 -8.67 -12.18
N LEU A 34 9.37 -8.45 -13.04
CA LEU A 34 8.14 -9.25 -13.03
C LEU A 34 8.41 -10.68 -13.48
N ALA A 35 9.17 -10.85 -14.57
CA ALA A 35 9.50 -12.16 -15.13
C ALA A 35 10.37 -13.01 -14.20
N MET A 36 11.19 -12.40 -13.33
CA MET A 36 11.98 -13.12 -12.32
C MET A 36 11.12 -13.93 -11.34
N LEU A 37 9.88 -13.50 -11.09
CA LEU A 37 8.93 -14.22 -10.23
C LEU A 37 8.03 -15.20 -11.02
N ARG A 38 8.34 -15.45 -12.30
CA ARG A 38 7.59 -16.33 -13.20
C ARG A 38 8.36 -17.61 -13.51
N GLY A 39 9.16 -18.07 -12.56
CA GLY A 39 9.93 -19.30 -12.66
C GLY A 39 11.43 -19.08 -12.80
N THR A 40 12.15 -20.15 -12.52
CA THR A 40 13.61 -20.25 -12.43
C THR A 40 14.10 -21.34 -13.39
N THR A 41 15.40 -21.44 -13.57
CA THR A 41 15.97 -22.52 -14.39
C THR A 41 15.67 -23.93 -13.85
N THR A 42 15.19 -24.05 -12.60
CA THR A 42 14.89 -25.34 -11.95
C THR A 42 13.42 -25.53 -11.60
N ARG A 43 12.59 -24.47 -11.70
CA ARG A 43 11.16 -24.49 -11.36
C ARG A 43 10.38 -23.67 -12.36
N ASP A 44 9.36 -24.24 -12.97
CA ASP A 44 8.43 -23.44 -13.77
C ASP A 44 7.64 -22.44 -12.90
N ALA A 45 6.89 -21.55 -13.55
CA ALA A 45 6.15 -20.48 -12.87
C ALA A 45 5.17 -21.02 -11.82
N LYS A 46 4.50 -22.14 -12.13
CA LYS A 46 3.52 -22.74 -11.23
C LYS A 46 4.20 -23.38 -10.02
N THR A 47 5.21 -24.19 -10.23
CA THR A 47 5.97 -24.87 -9.18
C THR A 47 6.63 -23.86 -8.24
N TRP A 48 7.16 -22.76 -8.79
CA TRP A 48 7.73 -21.69 -7.96
C TRP A 48 6.65 -20.99 -7.12
N ALA A 49 5.48 -20.69 -7.70
CA ALA A 49 4.36 -20.09 -6.98
C ALA A 49 3.80 -21.02 -5.89
N ASP A 50 3.56 -22.29 -6.22
CA ASP A 50 3.09 -23.32 -5.28
C ASP A 50 4.08 -23.49 -4.10
N ALA A 51 5.38 -23.37 -4.35
CA ALA A 51 6.40 -23.41 -3.30
C ALA A 51 6.34 -22.19 -2.35
N ILE A 52 6.10 -20.98 -2.88
CA ILE A 52 5.89 -19.78 -2.04
C ILE A 52 4.60 -19.90 -1.22
N ASP A 53 3.52 -20.37 -1.85
CA ASP A 53 2.21 -20.54 -1.21
C ASP A 53 2.26 -21.61 -0.10
N ALA A 54 3.02 -22.69 -0.30
CA ALA A 54 3.21 -23.74 0.71
C ALA A 54 3.87 -23.22 2.00
N LEU A 55 4.70 -22.17 1.91
CA LEU A 55 5.29 -21.50 3.08
C LEU A 55 4.33 -20.50 3.74
N GLY A 56 3.11 -20.34 3.20
CA GLY A 56 2.22 -19.24 3.57
C GLY A 56 2.86 -17.87 3.36
N ALA A 57 3.84 -17.79 2.44
CA ALA A 57 4.62 -16.61 2.20
C ALA A 57 3.97 -15.74 1.12
N SER A 58 4.32 -14.47 1.10
CA SER A 58 4.07 -13.61 -0.05
C SER A 58 5.40 -13.09 -0.56
N ALA A 59 5.53 -12.98 -1.88
CA ALA A 59 6.72 -12.49 -2.55
C ALA A 59 6.34 -11.43 -3.58
N ARG A 60 7.14 -10.37 -3.64
CA ARG A 60 6.98 -9.27 -4.58
C ARG A 60 8.34 -8.76 -4.98
N LEU A 61 8.49 -8.40 -6.25
CA LEU A 61 9.70 -7.79 -6.77
C LEU A 61 9.29 -6.55 -7.56
N ASP A 62 9.71 -5.39 -7.06
CA ASP A 62 9.44 -4.10 -7.67
C ASP A 62 10.75 -3.41 -8.05
N VAL A 63 10.67 -2.53 -9.05
CA VAL A 63 11.79 -1.69 -9.47
C VAL A 63 11.46 -0.23 -9.25
N GLY A 64 12.42 0.48 -8.70
CA GLY A 64 12.43 1.93 -8.66
C GLY A 64 13.51 2.48 -9.58
N SER A 65 13.85 3.74 -9.33
CA SER A 65 14.85 4.45 -10.12
C SER A 65 16.29 3.93 -9.91
N HIS A 66 16.62 3.46 -8.70
CA HIS A 66 17.98 3.04 -8.33
C HIS A 66 18.07 1.67 -7.65
N ALA A 67 16.96 0.94 -7.54
CA ALA A 67 16.96 -0.37 -6.90
C ALA A 67 15.87 -1.27 -7.44
N ALA A 68 16.16 -2.57 -7.47
CA ALA A 68 15.16 -3.63 -7.45
C ALA A 68 15.02 -4.10 -6.00
N VAL A 69 13.79 -4.25 -5.52
CA VAL A 69 13.50 -4.64 -4.15
C VAL A 69 12.62 -5.87 -4.18
N PHE A 70 13.19 -7.01 -3.77
CA PHE A 70 12.44 -8.20 -3.45
C PHE A 70 11.94 -8.06 -2.01
N SER A 71 10.64 -8.05 -1.80
CA SER A 71 10.01 -8.08 -0.48
C SER A 71 9.26 -9.39 -0.29
N ALA A 72 9.48 -10.04 0.85
CA ALA A 72 8.77 -11.25 1.21
C ALA A 72 8.43 -11.29 2.70
N GLN A 73 7.44 -12.10 3.06
CA GLN A 73 7.07 -12.35 4.45
C GLN A 73 6.83 -13.85 4.65
N SER A 74 7.32 -14.41 5.77
CA SER A 74 7.10 -15.82 6.15
C SER A 74 7.08 -15.97 7.67
N LEU A 75 6.86 -17.19 8.15
CA LEU A 75 7.17 -17.55 9.53
C LEU A 75 8.69 -17.72 9.72
N GLY A 76 9.15 -17.58 10.97
CA GLY A 76 10.57 -17.71 11.31
C GLY A 76 11.18 -19.06 10.96
N ASP A 77 10.43 -20.14 11.17
CA ASP A 77 10.87 -21.51 10.86
C ASP A 77 11.10 -21.72 9.35
N ASP A 78 10.38 -20.97 8.51
CA ASP A 78 10.42 -21.09 7.05
C ASP A 78 11.45 -20.16 6.38
N LEU A 79 12.20 -19.36 7.16
CA LEU A 79 13.14 -18.38 6.60
C LEU A 79 14.10 -19.02 5.60
N GLY A 80 14.67 -20.18 5.97
CA GLY A 80 15.66 -20.85 5.13
C GLY A 80 15.10 -21.19 3.75
N ALA A 81 13.94 -21.84 3.71
CA ALA A 81 13.26 -22.21 2.48
C ALA A 81 12.88 -20.98 1.65
N LEU A 82 12.39 -19.91 2.30
CA LEU A 82 12.05 -18.68 1.61
C LEU A 82 13.29 -18.02 0.98
N LEU A 83 14.41 -17.92 1.71
CA LEU A 83 15.64 -17.33 1.18
C LEU A 83 16.19 -18.16 0.02
N ASP A 84 16.09 -19.48 0.06
CA ASP A 84 16.50 -20.34 -1.04
C ASP A 84 15.64 -20.11 -2.29
N LEU A 85 14.31 -19.95 -2.14
CA LEU A 85 13.40 -19.58 -3.24
C LEU A 85 13.67 -18.18 -3.80
N MET A 86 13.96 -17.21 -2.92
CA MET A 86 14.35 -15.85 -3.30
C MET A 86 15.65 -15.86 -4.09
N ALA A 87 16.67 -16.59 -3.62
CA ALA A 87 17.94 -16.73 -4.30
C ALA A 87 17.78 -17.38 -5.67
N ASP A 88 16.97 -18.43 -5.79
CA ASP A 88 16.70 -19.08 -7.08
C ASP A 88 16.07 -18.13 -8.10
N ALA A 89 15.07 -17.34 -7.68
CA ALA A 89 14.41 -16.33 -8.53
C ALA A 89 15.31 -15.15 -8.89
N VAL A 90 16.19 -14.72 -7.98
CA VAL A 90 17.07 -13.57 -8.19
C VAL A 90 18.29 -13.93 -9.02
N ILE A 91 18.93 -15.06 -8.73
CA ILE A 91 20.21 -15.47 -9.31
C ILE A 91 20.00 -16.23 -10.61
N ARG A 92 18.98 -17.08 -10.70
CA ARG A 92 18.74 -17.99 -11.84
C ARG A 92 17.28 -17.94 -12.35
N PRO A 93 16.72 -16.76 -12.66
CA PRO A 93 15.40 -16.70 -13.28
C PRO A 93 15.44 -17.35 -14.67
N ALA A 94 14.37 -18.04 -15.06
CA ALA A 94 14.29 -18.63 -16.40
C ALA A 94 14.11 -17.56 -17.48
N LEU A 95 13.35 -16.51 -17.17
CA LEU A 95 12.98 -15.44 -18.11
C LEU A 95 12.45 -16.02 -19.44
N ALA A 96 11.62 -17.06 -19.32
CA ALA A 96 11.08 -17.82 -20.44
C ALA A 96 10.18 -16.93 -21.33
N GLU A 97 10.26 -17.11 -22.65
CA GLU A 97 9.56 -16.27 -23.64
C GLU A 97 8.05 -16.16 -23.34
N GLY A 98 7.38 -17.30 -23.09
CA GLY A 98 5.95 -17.30 -22.78
C GLY A 98 5.60 -16.53 -21.51
N GLU A 99 6.47 -16.55 -20.50
CA GLU A 99 6.25 -15.81 -19.26
C GLU A 99 6.57 -14.31 -19.42
N VAL A 100 7.54 -13.98 -20.27
CA VAL A 100 7.84 -12.61 -20.70
C VAL A 100 6.62 -12.00 -21.42
N GLU A 101 5.97 -12.74 -22.31
CA GLU A 101 4.76 -12.28 -23.00
C GLU A 101 3.61 -11.99 -22.02
N LEU A 102 3.42 -12.83 -21.01
CA LEU A 102 2.39 -12.61 -20.00
C LEU A 102 2.64 -11.32 -19.20
N VAL A 103 3.87 -11.08 -18.76
CA VAL A 103 4.19 -9.84 -18.01
C VAL A 103 4.19 -8.61 -18.93
N ARG A 104 4.51 -8.77 -20.22
CA ARG A 104 4.38 -7.72 -21.25
C ARG A 104 2.92 -7.29 -21.38
N ALA A 105 2.01 -8.24 -21.57
CA ALA A 105 0.58 -7.97 -21.70
C ALA A 105 0.02 -7.28 -20.44
N GLN A 106 0.38 -7.76 -19.24
CA GLN A 106 -0.01 -7.13 -17.97
C GLN A 106 0.52 -5.69 -17.85
N THR A 107 1.77 -5.47 -18.24
CA THR A 107 2.39 -4.13 -18.19
C THR A 107 1.72 -3.16 -19.16
N LEU A 108 1.41 -3.61 -20.39
CA LEU A 108 0.70 -2.79 -21.38
C LEU A 108 -0.73 -2.43 -20.91
N ALA A 109 -1.45 -3.39 -20.33
CA ALA A 109 -2.77 -3.14 -19.76
C ALA A 109 -2.71 -2.11 -18.62
N GLN A 110 -1.69 -2.18 -17.76
CA GLN A 110 -1.49 -1.18 -16.70
C GLN A 110 -1.13 0.21 -17.27
N ILE A 111 -0.32 0.29 -18.34
CA ILE A 111 -0.02 1.56 -19.01
C ILE A 111 -1.29 2.20 -19.59
N GLU A 112 -2.18 1.39 -20.17
CA GLU A 112 -3.47 1.85 -20.70
C GLU A 112 -4.43 2.29 -19.58
N GLU A 113 -4.45 1.60 -18.44
CA GLU A 113 -5.18 2.04 -17.25
C GLU A 113 -4.63 3.37 -16.72
N ASP A 114 -3.30 3.49 -16.62
CA ASP A 114 -2.60 4.69 -16.15
C ASP A 114 -2.88 5.90 -17.05
N ALA A 115 -3.07 5.70 -18.36
CA ALA A 115 -3.44 6.77 -19.29
C ALA A 115 -4.82 7.39 -18.97
N ARG A 116 -5.69 6.67 -18.25
CA ARG A 116 -7.01 7.14 -17.78
C ARG A 116 -6.99 7.58 -16.32
N ASN A 117 -5.83 7.59 -15.67
CA ASN A 117 -5.65 8.00 -14.29
C ASN A 117 -4.96 9.37 -14.22
N THR A 118 -5.68 10.40 -13.74
CA THR A 118 -5.19 11.79 -13.67
C THR A 118 -3.87 11.92 -12.92
N ARG A 119 -3.69 11.16 -11.84
CA ARG A 119 -2.46 11.16 -11.07
C ARG A 119 -1.29 10.55 -11.84
N ALA A 120 -1.50 9.40 -12.49
CA ALA A 120 -0.45 8.75 -13.27
C ALA A 120 -0.03 9.59 -14.49
N VAL A 121 -1.00 10.24 -15.15
CA VAL A 121 -0.74 11.21 -16.23
C VAL A 121 0.05 12.42 -15.72
N ALA A 122 -0.34 13.00 -14.57
CA ALA A 122 0.39 14.11 -13.97
C ALA A 122 1.82 13.71 -13.57
N GLU A 123 2.02 12.52 -12.98
CA GLU A 123 3.34 12.00 -12.61
C GLU A 123 4.22 11.74 -13.84
N ARG A 124 3.65 11.29 -14.96
CA ARG A 124 4.35 11.13 -16.24
C ARG A 124 4.79 12.48 -16.78
N ALA A 125 3.86 13.41 -16.95
CA ALA A 125 4.15 14.76 -17.44
C ALA A 125 5.18 15.49 -16.57
N TRP A 126 5.09 15.33 -15.25
CA TRP A 126 6.07 15.88 -14.31
C TRP A 126 7.48 15.34 -14.56
N ARG A 127 7.65 14.03 -14.77
CA ARG A 127 8.97 13.44 -15.04
C ARG A 127 9.53 13.91 -16.38
N GLU A 128 8.71 13.96 -17.42
CA GLU A 128 9.14 14.42 -18.75
C GLU A 128 9.53 15.90 -18.76
N LEU A 129 8.92 16.72 -17.89
CA LEU A 129 9.29 18.12 -17.70
C LEU A 129 10.61 18.29 -16.94
N VAL A 130 10.85 17.46 -15.93
CA VAL A 130 12.05 17.56 -15.09
C VAL A 130 13.26 16.95 -15.76
N TYR A 131 13.11 15.75 -16.33
CA TYR A 131 14.20 14.98 -16.92
C TYR A 131 14.14 15.13 -18.44
N PRO A 132 15.21 15.60 -19.12
CA PRO A 132 15.20 15.73 -20.57
C PRO A 132 15.13 14.37 -21.27
N PRO A 133 14.70 14.32 -22.54
CA PRO A 133 14.75 13.10 -23.35
C PRO A 133 16.14 12.45 -23.30
N GLY A 134 16.18 11.11 -23.19
CA GLY A 134 17.41 10.33 -23.04
C GLY A 134 17.91 10.16 -21.59
N HIS A 135 17.39 10.95 -20.64
CA HIS A 135 17.68 10.75 -19.21
C HIS A 135 16.96 9.49 -18.68
N PRO A 136 17.59 8.62 -17.87
CA PRO A 136 16.98 7.35 -17.44
C PRO A 136 15.67 7.50 -16.64
N PHE A 137 15.45 8.67 -16.05
CA PHE A 137 14.23 8.99 -15.28
C PHE A 137 13.19 9.82 -16.02
N HIS A 138 13.41 10.08 -17.31
CA HIS A 138 12.44 10.74 -18.19
C HIS A 138 11.12 9.96 -18.21
N ALA A 139 11.20 8.65 -18.49
CA ALA A 139 10.05 7.76 -18.40
C ALA A 139 9.76 7.35 -16.95
N ARG A 140 8.51 6.95 -16.69
CA ARG A 140 8.13 6.26 -15.44
C ARG A 140 8.77 4.87 -15.42
N ALA A 141 8.93 4.30 -14.23
CA ALA A 141 9.56 2.97 -14.06
C ALA A 141 8.78 1.84 -14.74
N ILE A 142 7.49 2.03 -15.02
CA ILE A 142 6.68 1.08 -15.79
C ILE A 142 7.09 1.01 -17.28
N GLY A 143 7.81 2.03 -17.77
CA GLY A 143 8.28 2.12 -19.15
C GLY A 143 7.29 2.77 -20.12
N ASP A 144 7.69 2.79 -21.39
CA ASP A 144 6.90 3.30 -22.49
C ASP A 144 6.25 2.16 -23.26
N ALA A 145 5.00 2.34 -23.70
CA ALA A 145 4.23 1.28 -24.35
C ALA A 145 4.93 0.70 -25.60
N ALA A 146 5.56 1.54 -26.42
CA ALA A 146 6.27 1.10 -27.61
C ALA A 146 7.50 0.23 -27.27
N VAL A 147 8.21 0.60 -26.21
CA VAL A 147 9.40 -0.13 -25.74
C VAL A 147 8.98 -1.44 -25.11
N VAL A 148 8.00 -1.41 -24.21
CA VAL A 148 7.43 -2.62 -23.59
C VAL A 148 6.93 -3.58 -24.66
N ARG A 149 6.24 -3.09 -25.69
CA ARG A 149 5.74 -3.92 -26.80
C ARG A 149 6.85 -4.56 -27.63
N SER A 150 8.00 -3.91 -27.78
CA SER A 150 9.12 -4.37 -28.61
C SER A 150 10.25 -5.05 -27.83
N ALA A 151 10.18 -5.10 -26.49
CA ALA A 151 11.16 -5.79 -25.64
C ALA A 151 11.30 -7.26 -26.02
N THR A 152 12.49 -7.81 -26.15
CA THR A 152 12.67 -9.25 -26.35
C THR A 152 13.06 -9.94 -25.04
N ALA A 153 12.79 -11.24 -24.89
CA ALA A 153 13.28 -11.97 -23.73
C ALA A 153 14.81 -11.97 -23.66
N GLU A 154 15.50 -11.89 -24.81
CA GLU A 154 16.95 -11.75 -24.88
C GLU A 154 17.44 -10.43 -24.27
N GLU A 155 16.83 -9.30 -24.62
CA GLU A 155 17.18 -8.01 -23.99
C GLU A 155 16.91 -8.02 -22.48
N ILE A 156 15.83 -8.67 -22.05
CA ILE A 156 15.49 -8.82 -20.63
C ILE A 156 16.52 -9.70 -19.90
N ARG A 157 16.95 -10.81 -20.51
CA ARG A 157 18.04 -11.67 -20.00
C ARG A 157 19.37 -10.90 -19.94
N GLY A 158 19.68 -10.12 -20.98
CA GLY A 158 20.85 -9.25 -21.01
C GLY A 158 20.81 -8.21 -19.89
N HIS A 159 19.66 -7.57 -19.67
CA HIS A 159 19.48 -6.63 -18.56
C HIS A 159 19.63 -7.30 -17.19
N HIS A 160 19.06 -8.49 -16.98
CA HIS A 160 19.26 -9.25 -15.74
C HIS A 160 20.75 -9.45 -15.43
N GLY A 161 21.51 -9.96 -16.40
CA GLY A 161 22.95 -10.19 -16.22
C GLY A 161 23.74 -8.91 -15.92
N GLN A 162 23.37 -7.77 -16.51
CA GLN A 162 24.06 -6.49 -16.33
C GLN A 162 23.65 -5.73 -15.06
N ALA A 163 22.37 -5.77 -14.67
CA ALA A 163 21.81 -4.95 -13.61
C ALA A 163 21.64 -5.71 -12.28
N ILE A 164 21.21 -6.97 -12.30
CA ILE A 164 20.91 -7.77 -11.11
C ILE A 164 22.19 -8.48 -10.66
N ARG A 165 22.93 -7.84 -9.74
CA ARG A 165 24.27 -8.28 -9.30
C ARG A 165 24.44 -8.13 -7.78
N PRO A 166 25.32 -8.92 -7.15
CA PRO A 166 25.54 -8.88 -5.70
C PRO A 166 26.20 -7.56 -5.23
N GLY A 167 26.92 -6.87 -6.12
CA GLY A 167 27.63 -5.62 -5.79
C GLY A 167 26.70 -4.51 -5.29
N GLY A 168 26.76 -4.24 -3.98
CA GLY A 168 25.92 -3.27 -3.27
C GLY A 168 24.54 -3.79 -2.89
N ALA A 169 24.27 -5.10 -3.05
CA ALA A 169 23.04 -5.70 -2.58
C ALA A 169 23.01 -5.75 -1.05
N VAL A 170 21.82 -5.56 -0.47
CA VAL A 170 21.60 -5.57 0.98
C VAL A 170 20.41 -6.45 1.28
N LEU A 171 20.63 -7.52 2.05
CA LEU A 171 19.57 -8.35 2.62
C LEU A 171 19.18 -7.76 3.99
N VAL A 172 17.90 -7.48 4.17
CA VAL A 172 17.31 -6.98 5.40
C VAL A 172 16.34 -8.03 5.93
N LEU A 173 16.58 -8.48 7.15
CA LEU A 173 15.73 -9.43 7.85
C LEU A 173 15.25 -8.76 9.15
N ALA A 174 13.94 -8.68 9.35
CA ALA A 174 13.35 -8.04 10.51
C ALA A 174 12.20 -8.88 11.06
N GLY A 175 12.22 -9.14 12.36
CA GLY A 175 11.18 -9.90 13.04
C GLY A 175 11.75 -10.75 14.16
N GLY A 176 10.99 -11.76 14.59
CA GLY A 176 11.40 -12.66 15.65
C GLY A 176 12.36 -13.74 15.20
N ILE A 177 13.61 -13.37 14.94
CA ILE A 177 14.68 -14.30 14.56
C ILE A 177 15.97 -13.99 15.31
N ASP A 178 16.71 -15.04 15.62
CA ASP A 178 18.09 -14.96 16.10
C ASP A 178 19.03 -14.40 15.00
N PRO A 179 19.82 -13.35 15.27
CA PRO A 179 20.70 -12.74 14.27
C PRO A 179 21.72 -13.68 13.64
N GLU A 180 22.28 -14.63 14.40
CA GLU A 180 23.28 -15.57 13.88
C GLU A 180 22.65 -16.58 12.92
N ARG A 181 21.49 -17.14 13.30
CA ARG A 181 20.71 -18.00 12.42
C ARG A 181 20.26 -17.27 11.15
N ALA A 182 19.86 -15.99 11.28
CA ALA A 182 19.49 -15.15 10.15
C ALA A 182 20.68 -14.93 9.20
N GLY A 183 21.85 -14.61 9.75
CA GLY A 183 23.10 -14.45 9.01
C GLY A 183 23.51 -15.72 8.27
N ALA A 184 23.51 -16.87 8.95
CA ALA A 184 23.84 -18.16 8.36
C ALA A 184 22.86 -18.55 7.23
N ALA A 185 21.56 -18.28 7.39
CA ALA A 185 20.58 -18.53 6.35
C ALA A 185 20.78 -17.62 5.12
N GLY A 186 21.13 -16.35 5.36
CA GLY A 186 21.49 -15.40 4.29
C GLY A 186 22.74 -15.83 3.53
N GLU A 187 23.80 -16.24 4.25
CA GLU A 187 25.05 -16.72 3.67
C GLU A 187 24.84 -17.99 2.84
N ARG A 188 24.04 -18.94 3.34
CA ARG A 188 23.72 -20.15 2.58
C ARG A 188 23.01 -19.83 1.26
N ALA A 189 22.04 -18.90 1.28
CA ALA A 189 21.24 -18.58 0.11
C ALA A 189 21.99 -17.71 -0.92
N PHE A 190 22.78 -16.73 -0.45
CA PHE A 190 23.37 -15.69 -1.32
C PHE A 190 24.91 -15.65 -1.31
N GLY A 191 25.60 -16.40 -0.45
CA GLY A 191 27.07 -16.34 -0.31
C GLY A 191 27.83 -16.76 -1.57
N ALA A 192 27.24 -17.67 -2.36
CA ALA A 192 27.78 -18.07 -3.67
C ALA A 192 27.41 -17.11 -4.81
N TRP A 193 26.61 -16.07 -4.56
CA TRP A 193 26.19 -15.12 -5.59
C TRP A 193 27.35 -14.20 -5.97
N GLN A 194 28.00 -14.50 -7.11
CA GLN A 194 29.11 -13.72 -7.63
C GLN A 194 28.77 -13.06 -8.97
N ALA A 195 29.32 -11.87 -9.18
CA ALA A 195 29.29 -11.18 -10.46
C ALA A 195 30.57 -11.53 -11.23
N LYS A 196 30.43 -12.01 -12.47
CA LYS A 196 31.58 -12.44 -13.30
C LYS A 196 32.44 -11.27 -13.82
N ASP A 197 31.85 -10.07 -13.93
CA ASP A 197 32.46 -8.90 -14.59
C ASP A 197 32.24 -7.58 -13.80
N GLY A 198 32.86 -6.50 -14.26
CA GLY A 198 32.55 -5.14 -13.80
C GLY A 198 31.15 -4.69 -14.23
N ARG A 199 30.52 -3.82 -13.42
CA ARG A 199 29.24 -3.18 -13.79
C ARG A 199 29.53 -1.99 -14.71
N THR A 200 28.86 -1.92 -15.86
CA THR A 200 28.94 -0.76 -16.75
C THR A 200 28.50 0.50 -16.01
N LYS A 201 29.42 1.47 -15.89
CA LYS A 201 29.10 2.78 -15.32
C LYS A 201 28.38 3.61 -16.37
N ARG A 202 27.23 4.16 -16.00
CA ARG A 202 26.53 5.18 -16.80
C ARG A 202 26.74 6.53 -16.16
N GLU A 203 27.31 7.46 -16.90
CA GLU A 203 27.28 8.86 -16.53
C GLU A 203 25.91 9.43 -16.87
N VAL A 204 25.24 9.97 -15.87
CA VAL A 204 23.94 10.63 -16.04
C VAL A 204 24.11 12.07 -15.59
N ARG A 205 23.87 12.99 -16.52
CA ARG A 205 24.01 14.42 -16.26
C ARG A 205 23.02 14.87 -15.19
N ALA A 206 23.49 15.68 -14.25
CA ALA A 206 22.62 16.32 -13.27
C ALA A 206 21.57 17.19 -13.99
N VAL A 207 20.32 17.07 -13.54
CA VAL A 207 19.23 17.92 -14.04
C VAL A 207 19.35 19.31 -13.44
N ALA A 208 19.29 20.33 -14.31
CA ALA A 208 19.10 21.71 -13.92
C ALA A 208 17.94 22.29 -14.74
N LEU A 209 16.90 22.77 -14.05
CA LEU A 209 15.83 23.53 -14.70
C LEU A 209 16.22 25.01 -14.68
N ALA A 210 16.51 25.56 -15.87
CA ALA A 210 16.91 26.97 -16.02
C ALA A 210 15.74 27.95 -15.83
N ALA A 211 14.51 27.51 -16.07
CA ALA A 211 13.29 28.30 -15.94
C ALA A 211 12.12 27.43 -15.45
N ALA A 212 11.07 28.08 -14.96
CA ALA A 212 9.83 27.40 -14.62
C ALA A 212 9.16 26.87 -15.90
N VAL A 213 8.82 25.59 -15.90
CA VAL A 213 8.11 24.91 -16.99
C VAL A 213 6.73 24.46 -16.51
N ARG A 214 5.73 24.53 -17.39
CA ARG A 214 4.36 24.12 -17.11
C ARG A 214 3.83 23.28 -18.26
N ARG A 215 3.12 22.21 -17.93
CA ARG A 215 2.33 21.41 -18.88
C ARG A 215 0.94 21.19 -18.31
N LEU A 216 -0.06 21.18 -19.18
CA LEU A 216 -1.43 20.81 -18.87
C LEU A 216 -1.78 19.57 -19.69
N GLU A 217 -2.24 18.54 -19.01
CA GLU A 217 -2.74 17.31 -19.63
C GLU A 217 -4.24 17.20 -19.34
N VAL A 218 -5.04 16.97 -20.38
CA VAL A 218 -6.49 16.78 -20.22
C VAL A 218 -6.78 15.29 -20.30
N VAL A 219 -7.34 14.73 -19.22
CA VAL A 219 -7.84 13.36 -19.19
C VAL A 219 -9.37 13.42 -19.32
N PRO A 220 -9.96 12.93 -20.43
CA PRO A 220 -11.40 12.97 -20.64
C PRO A 220 -12.18 12.27 -19.52
N ASP A 221 -13.41 12.73 -19.30
CA ASP A 221 -14.37 12.11 -18.38
C ASP A 221 -13.92 12.05 -16.91
N LYS A 222 -13.07 13.00 -16.48
CA LYS A 222 -12.61 13.15 -15.09
C LYS A 222 -13.13 14.44 -14.48
N THR A 223 -13.70 14.32 -13.28
CA THR A 223 -14.25 15.44 -12.51
C THR A 223 -13.23 16.09 -11.57
N GLN A 224 -12.09 15.43 -11.34
CA GLN A 224 -11.03 15.88 -10.47
C GLN A 224 -9.75 16.13 -11.28
N SER A 225 -8.95 17.10 -10.85
CA SER A 225 -7.64 17.39 -11.42
C SER A 225 -6.54 17.09 -10.40
N ASP A 226 -5.44 16.50 -10.86
CA ASP A 226 -4.20 16.36 -10.10
C ASP A 226 -3.19 17.41 -10.55
N VAL A 227 -2.59 18.12 -9.59
CA VAL A 227 -1.61 19.18 -9.86
C VAL A 227 -0.32 18.83 -9.14
N ILE A 228 0.79 18.79 -9.89
CA ILE A 228 2.13 18.60 -9.34
C ILE A 228 2.92 19.89 -9.52
N ILE A 229 3.50 20.38 -8.43
CA ILE A 229 4.42 21.52 -8.40
C ILE A 229 5.68 21.03 -7.71
N GLY A 230 6.84 21.25 -8.31
CA GLY A 230 8.11 20.82 -7.72
C GLY A 230 9.30 21.57 -8.26
N TRP A 231 10.46 21.26 -7.69
CA TRP A 231 11.76 21.82 -8.04
C TRP A 231 12.82 20.71 -7.99
N PRO A 232 13.99 20.88 -8.64
CA PRO A 232 15.12 19.99 -8.44
C PRO A 232 15.45 19.86 -6.95
N GLY A 233 15.50 18.62 -6.46
CA GLY A 233 15.76 18.33 -5.06
C GLY A 233 17.24 18.25 -4.72
N LEU A 234 17.53 18.09 -3.43
CA LEU A 234 18.87 17.80 -2.94
C LEU A 234 19.22 16.31 -3.10
N PRO A 235 20.48 15.95 -3.39
CA PRO A 235 20.90 14.57 -3.34
C PRO A 235 20.83 14.04 -1.89
N ARG A 236 20.65 12.73 -1.74
CA ARG A 236 20.43 12.10 -0.41
C ARG A 236 21.61 12.26 0.55
N ASN A 237 22.81 12.48 0.03
CA ASN A 237 24.04 12.70 0.79
C ASN A 237 24.33 14.19 1.06
N ASP A 238 23.49 15.11 0.59
CA ASP A 238 23.63 16.53 0.94
C ASP A 238 23.40 16.70 2.45
N PRO A 239 24.29 17.38 3.19
CA PRO A 239 24.10 17.62 4.63
C PRO A 239 22.77 18.31 4.96
N ARG A 240 22.20 19.07 4.03
CA ARG A 240 20.92 19.76 4.18
C ARG A 240 19.71 18.86 3.87
N PHE A 241 19.89 17.63 3.41
CA PHE A 241 18.79 16.74 3.00
C PHE A 241 17.76 16.54 4.11
N VAL A 242 18.22 16.29 5.35
CA VAL A 242 17.33 16.12 6.52
C VAL A 242 16.58 17.42 6.81
N ALA A 243 17.27 18.57 6.81
CA ALA A 243 16.66 19.88 7.02
C ALA A 243 15.60 20.21 5.93
N ALA A 244 15.90 19.90 4.66
CA ALA A 244 14.96 20.07 3.56
C ALA A 244 13.73 19.16 3.71
N ARG A 245 13.88 17.92 4.18
CA ARG A 245 12.75 17.03 4.46
C ARG A 245 11.86 17.57 5.57
N VAL A 246 12.43 18.06 6.67
CA VAL A 246 11.66 18.69 7.76
C VAL A 246 10.96 19.95 7.26
N THR A 247 11.65 20.77 6.46
CA THR A 247 11.05 21.96 5.82
C THR A 247 9.85 21.58 4.97
N ASN A 248 9.95 20.52 4.16
CA ASN A 248 8.83 20.02 3.38
C ASN A 248 7.68 19.49 4.25
N MET A 249 7.97 18.87 5.40
CA MET A 249 6.92 18.45 6.37
C MET A 249 6.12 19.64 6.89
N VAL A 250 6.79 20.73 7.27
CA VAL A 250 6.13 21.97 7.71
C VAL A 250 5.37 22.64 6.57
N PHE A 251 5.93 22.61 5.35
CA PHE A 251 5.37 23.31 4.21
C PHE A 251 4.15 22.60 3.61
N ALA A 252 4.29 21.34 3.16
CA ALA A 252 3.27 20.67 2.34
C ALA A 252 3.13 19.15 2.50
N ALA A 253 4.02 18.45 3.23
CA ALA A 253 4.02 16.98 3.22
C ALA A 253 2.83 16.36 3.94
N ASP A 254 2.31 17.03 4.97
CA ASP A 254 1.11 16.59 5.68
C ASP A 254 -0.13 17.33 5.20
N THR A 255 -1.25 16.63 5.06
CA THR A 255 -2.48 17.21 4.52
C THR A 255 -3.19 18.15 5.52
N PHE A 256 -2.96 17.99 6.82
CA PHE A 256 -3.65 18.71 7.89
C PHE A 256 -2.71 19.63 8.67
N ALA A 257 -1.54 19.13 9.05
CA ALA A 257 -0.59 19.84 9.91
C ALA A 257 0.36 20.77 9.14
N SER A 258 0.48 20.61 7.81
CA SER A 258 1.35 21.48 7.02
C SER A 258 0.67 22.80 6.67
N ARG A 259 1.46 23.85 6.48
CA ARG A 259 0.96 25.20 6.13
C ARG A 259 0.14 25.20 4.85
N ALA A 260 0.60 24.51 3.80
CA ALA A 260 -0.11 24.42 2.53
C ALA A 260 -1.39 23.59 2.66
N GLY A 261 -1.35 22.47 3.42
CA GLY A 261 -2.53 21.65 3.68
C GLY A 261 -3.65 22.44 4.34
N HIS A 262 -3.32 23.19 5.40
CA HIS A 262 -4.26 24.06 6.12
C HIS A 262 -4.89 25.12 5.20
N VAL A 263 -4.09 25.88 4.44
CA VAL A 263 -4.62 26.94 3.55
C VAL A 263 -5.46 26.38 2.41
N VAL A 264 -5.05 25.26 1.80
CA VAL A 264 -5.76 24.69 0.66
C VAL A 264 -7.10 24.07 1.09
N ARG A 265 -7.19 23.53 2.30
CA ARG A 265 -8.38 22.82 2.80
C ARG A 265 -9.31 23.67 3.66
N GLU A 266 -8.80 24.41 4.65
CA GLU A 266 -9.61 25.12 5.64
C GLU A 266 -10.07 26.49 5.12
N ASP A 267 -9.15 27.33 4.63
CA ASP A 267 -9.51 28.70 4.21
C ASP A 267 -10.48 28.73 3.00
N ARG A 268 -10.50 27.66 2.18
CA ARG A 268 -11.45 27.54 1.07
C ARG A 268 -12.79 26.92 1.46
N ALA A 269 -12.84 26.14 2.53
CA ALA A 269 -14.11 25.68 3.11
C ALA A 269 -14.79 26.83 3.87
N ASP A 270 -14.04 27.49 4.75
CA ASP A 270 -14.51 28.63 5.55
C ASP A 270 -14.76 29.88 4.71
N GLY A 271 -14.08 30.03 3.57
CA GLY A 271 -14.29 31.13 2.62
C GLY A 271 -15.68 31.11 1.97
N ARG A 272 -16.26 29.92 1.73
CA ARG A 272 -17.64 29.79 1.23
C ARG A 272 -18.66 30.13 2.31
N GLU A 273 -18.48 29.59 3.52
CA GLU A 273 -19.39 29.87 4.64
C GLU A 273 -19.31 31.33 5.11
N SER A 274 -18.11 31.91 5.12
CA SER A 274 -17.88 33.33 5.46
C SER A 274 -18.43 34.29 4.41
N ALA A 275 -18.37 33.93 3.12
CA ALA A 275 -18.97 34.73 2.05
C ALA A 275 -20.50 34.71 2.13
N GLU A 276 -21.11 33.55 2.43
CA GLU A 276 -22.55 33.42 2.64
C GLU A 276 -23.03 34.15 3.89
N ARG A 277 -22.29 34.06 5.01
CA ARG A 277 -22.60 34.82 6.23
C ARG A 277 -22.51 36.34 6.00
N ARG A 278 -21.47 36.81 5.30
CA ARG A 278 -21.33 38.25 4.94
C ARG A 278 -22.40 38.71 3.94
N ALA A 279 -22.81 37.85 3.01
CA ALA A 279 -23.92 38.13 2.10
C ALA A 279 -25.27 38.17 2.85
N GLY A 280 -25.46 37.26 3.82
CA GLY A 280 -26.62 37.22 4.72
C GLY A 280 -26.72 38.46 5.60
N ASP A 281 -25.61 38.90 6.21
CA ASP A 281 -25.56 40.12 7.03
C ASP A 281 -25.79 41.38 6.20
N ARG A 282 -25.25 41.44 4.97
CA ARG A 282 -25.56 42.54 4.03
C ARG A 282 -27.03 42.57 3.61
N ARG A 283 -27.66 41.40 3.44
CA ARG A 283 -29.11 41.30 3.16
C ARG A 283 -29.96 41.69 4.37
N ARG A 284 -29.58 41.29 5.59
CA ARG A 284 -30.26 41.72 6.84
C ARG A 284 -30.11 43.22 7.07
N ALA A 285 -28.92 43.77 6.87
CA ALA A 285 -28.67 45.21 7.00
C ALA A 285 -29.46 46.02 5.95
N ARG A 286 -29.60 45.51 4.72
CA ARG A 286 -30.45 46.15 3.69
C ARG A 286 -31.94 46.07 4.01
N ARG A 287 -32.43 44.96 4.58
CA ARG A 287 -33.83 44.83 5.04
C ARG A 287 -34.12 45.75 6.23
N ALA A 288 -33.24 45.79 7.23
CA ALA A 288 -33.37 46.70 8.37
C ALA A 288 -33.36 48.18 7.94
N ALA A 289 -32.54 48.54 6.95
CA ALA A 289 -32.52 49.88 6.38
C ALA A 289 -33.75 50.22 5.51
N GLN A 290 -34.47 49.22 4.99
CA GLN A 290 -35.74 49.39 4.27
C GLN A 290 -36.94 49.48 5.23
N ASP A 291 -36.90 48.74 6.33
CA ASP A 291 -37.93 48.82 7.39
C ASP A 291 -37.90 50.16 8.13
N LEU A 292 -36.70 50.77 8.30
CA LEU A 292 -36.54 52.13 8.83
C LEU A 292 -37.00 53.25 7.87
N ARG A 293 -37.31 52.93 6.61
CA ARG A 293 -37.84 53.88 5.61
C ARG A 293 -39.35 53.75 5.42
N ARG A 294 -40.04 52.92 6.19
CA ARG A 294 -41.51 52.89 6.21
C ARG A 294 -42.01 53.96 7.19
N PRO A 295 -42.76 54.98 6.74
CA PRO A 295 -43.33 55.98 7.64
C PRO A 295 -44.39 55.31 8.52
N GLY A 296 -44.10 55.19 9.81
CA GLY A 296 -45.07 54.80 10.83
C GLY A 296 -46.08 55.92 11.04
N ARG A 297 -47.37 55.59 10.91
CA ARG A 297 -48.47 56.40 11.46
C ARG A 297 -48.26 56.55 12.97
N GLY A 298 -48.50 57.78 13.45
CA GLY A 298 -47.93 58.31 14.67
C GLY A 298 -48.47 57.75 15.99
N ARG A 299 -47.74 58.07 17.05
CA ARG A 299 -48.20 58.31 18.42
C ARG A 299 -47.16 59.18 19.14
N GLY A 300 -47.65 60.16 19.90
CA GLY A 300 -46.93 61.34 20.41
C GLY A 300 -45.96 61.13 21.58
N PRO A 301 -45.41 62.23 22.14
CA PRO A 301 -44.17 62.22 22.91
C PRO A 301 -44.40 62.04 24.42
N GLY A 302 -43.48 61.31 25.07
CA GLY A 302 -43.40 61.20 26.51
C GLY A 302 -41.97 60.91 26.97
N ALA A 303 -41.38 61.91 27.63
CA ALA A 303 -40.34 61.93 28.67
C ALA A 303 -39.32 60.77 28.82
N GLY A 304 -38.06 61.15 29.10
CA GLY A 304 -37.17 60.33 29.95
C GLY A 304 -35.69 60.35 29.57
N ALA A 305 -34.91 61.14 30.28
CA ALA A 305 -33.45 61.19 30.23
C ALA A 305 -32.77 59.94 30.83
N GLY A 306 -31.50 59.70 30.44
CA GLY A 306 -30.52 59.10 31.35
C GLY A 306 -29.58 58.02 30.78
N GLN A 307 -28.30 58.39 30.63
CA GLN A 307 -27.10 57.55 30.88
C GLN A 307 -26.82 56.40 29.87
N ALA A 308 -25.59 56.01 29.51
CA ALA A 308 -24.24 56.38 29.91
C ALA A 308 -23.24 56.01 28.78
N ARG A 309 -22.10 56.69 28.84
CA ARG A 309 -20.88 56.51 28.03
C ARG A 309 -20.25 55.12 28.23
N ARG A 310 -19.61 54.59 27.17
CA ARG A 310 -18.21 54.09 27.20
C ARG A 310 -17.69 53.81 25.78
N ARG A 311 -16.71 54.61 25.35
CA ARG A 311 -15.93 54.45 24.11
C ARG A 311 -14.83 53.40 24.33
N ALA A 312 -14.85 52.31 23.57
CA ALA A 312 -13.70 51.40 23.44
C ALA A 312 -12.85 51.81 22.24
N ARG A 313 -11.59 52.16 22.50
CA ARG A 313 -10.55 52.49 21.52
C ARG A 313 -10.16 51.24 20.72
N ARG A 314 -10.25 51.26 19.39
CA ARG A 314 -9.57 50.29 18.50
C ARG A 314 -8.32 50.95 17.91
N ARG A 315 -7.13 50.40 18.22
CA ARG A 315 -5.87 50.68 17.50
C ARG A 315 -5.85 49.90 16.18
N PRO A 316 -5.40 50.46 15.05
CA PRO A 316 -5.19 49.68 13.83
C PRO A 316 -3.81 48.99 13.85
N ARG A 317 -3.78 47.67 13.57
CA ARG A 317 -2.54 46.92 13.31
C ARG A 317 -2.05 47.22 11.89
N LYS A 318 -0.81 47.71 11.76
CA LYS A 318 -0.09 47.90 10.48
C LYS A 318 0.31 46.55 9.85
N PRO A 319 0.40 46.45 8.51
CA PRO A 319 0.84 45.24 7.82
C PRO A 319 2.37 45.06 7.90
N TRP A 320 2.80 43.81 8.11
CA TRP A 320 4.20 43.41 8.16
C TRP A 320 4.84 43.47 6.76
N ARG A 321 5.94 44.21 6.63
CA ARG A 321 6.88 44.17 5.50
C ARG A 321 8.07 43.29 5.90
N CYS A 322 8.30 42.19 5.18
CA CYS A 322 9.53 41.42 5.31
C CYS A 322 10.67 42.17 4.58
N ARG A 323 11.63 42.68 5.34
CA ARG A 323 12.96 43.07 4.82
C ARG A 323 13.82 41.80 4.76
N GLY A 324 14.28 41.44 3.56
CA GLY A 324 15.34 40.44 3.39
C GLY A 324 16.71 41.03 3.78
N PRO A 325 17.68 40.20 4.22
CA PRO A 325 19.05 40.67 4.40
C PRO A 325 19.78 40.63 3.05
N GLY A 326 20.41 41.76 2.69
CA GLY A 326 21.32 41.87 1.56
C GLY A 326 22.65 41.12 1.77
N PRO A 327 23.50 41.06 0.72
CA PRO A 327 24.61 40.13 0.65
C PRO A 327 25.82 40.64 1.44
N ARG A 328 26.50 39.74 2.15
CA ARG A 328 27.90 39.93 2.54
C ARG A 328 28.75 38.97 1.72
N GLY A 329 29.61 39.56 0.89
CA GLY A 329 30.66 38.85 0.17
C GLY A 329 31.71 38.28 1.13
N GLY A 330 32.29 37.17 0.72
CA GLY A 330 33.37 36.47 1.41
C GLY A 330 33.79 35.28 0.56
N ALA A 331 34.70 35.54 -0.37
CA ALA A 331 35.29 34.55 -1.26
C ALA A 331 36.18 33.58 -0.47
N LEU A 332 35.99 32.27 -0.64
CA LEU A 332 37.05 31.28 -0.42
C LEU A 332 36.90 30.14 -1.44
N ARG A 333 37.96 29.98 -2.26
CA ARG A 333 38.17 28.91 -3.24
C ARG A 333 38.84 27.69 -2.57
N PRO A 334 38.90 26.52 -3.24
CA PRO A 334 38.91 25.20 -2.61
C PRO A 334 40.31 24.64 -2.34
N GLY A 335 40.45 23.90 -1.25
CA GLY A 335 41.62 23.08 -0.93
C GLY A 335 41.34 21.60 -1.17
N SER A 336 42.07 21.04 -2.13
CA SER A 336 42.27 19.62 -2.45
C SER A 336 43.03 18.87 -1.36
N GLY A 337 42.67 17.61 -1.07
CA GLY A 337 43.53 16.68 -0.32
C GLY A 337 42.78 15.47 0.26
N PRO A 338 43.21 14.22 0.01
CA PRO A 338 42.50 13.00 0.39
C PRO A 338 42.89 12.55 1.80
N LEU A 339 41.96 11.97 2.57
CA LEU A 339 42.29 11.27 3.81
C LEU A 339 42.10 9.75 3.67
N ARG A 340 43.22 9.08 3.98
CA ARG A 340 43.51 7.66 3.92
C ARG A 340 42.68 6.84 4.91
N ALA A 341 42.53 5.57 4.51
CA ALA A 341 42.15 4.44 5.32
C ALA A 341 43.02 4.27 6.58
N LEU A 342 42.39 3.84 7.66
CA LEU A 342 43.07 3.21 8.80
C LEU A 342 42.48 1.81 8.99
N SER A 343 43.30 0.83 8.65
CA SER A 343 43.19 -0.57 9.04
C SER A 343 43.53 -0.73 10.52
N ALA A 344 42.77 -1.54 11.25
CA ALA A 344 43.20 -2.08 12.53
C ALA A 344 43.17 -3.62 12.47
N ARG A 345 44.31 -4.20 12.87
CA ARG A 345 44.70 -5.60 12.84
C ARG A 345 43.93 -6.46 13.85
N ALA A 346 43.83 -7.74 13.49
CA ALA A 346 43.58 -8.89 14.36
C ALA A 346 44.74 -9.16 15.34
N PRO A 347 44.56 -10.13 16.26
CA PRO A 347 45.61 -11.07 16.61
C PRO A 347 45.26 -12.50 16.18
N ARG A 348 46.29 -13.20 15.70
CA ARG A 348 46.32 -14.64 15.42
C ARG A 348 46.66 -15.42 16.70
N GLY A 349 46.16 -16.65 16.80
CA GLY A 349 46.68 -17.70 17.67
C GLY A 349 46.50 -19.07 17.00
N HIS A 350 47.63 -19.70 16.65
CA HIS A 350 47.86 -21.10 16.23
C HIS A 350 47.48 -22.12 17.34
N ALA A 351 47.33 -23.44 17.21
CA ALA A 351 47.42 -24.49 16.18
C ALA A 351 46.74 -25.78 16.76
N GLY A 352 46.42 -26.80 15.91
CA GLY A 352 45.73 -28.08 16.26
C GLY A 352 46.60 -29.13 17.00
N PRO A 353 46.50 -30.46 16.75
CA PRO A 353 45.53 -31.28 15.98
C PRO A 353 45.10 -32.63 16.67
N GLY A 354 44.29 -33.46 15.96
CA GLY A 354 44.04 -34.90 16.24
C GLY A 354 42.74 -35.19 17.03
N GLY A 355 41.97 -36.26 16.82
CA GLY A 355 42.00 -37.42 15.94
C GLY A 355 40.96 -38.44 16.43
N ARG A 356 40.23 -39.06 15.48
CA ARG A 356 39.58 -40.40 15.49
C ARG A 356 38.53 -40.83 16.54
N ASP A 357 37.71 -41.77 16.04
CA ASP A 357 36.75 -42.69 16.67
C ASP A 357 35.43 -42.08 17.17
N GLY A 358 34.24 -42.67 17.03
CA GLY A 358 33.83 -43.98 16.57
C GLY A 358 32.43 -44.26 17.13
N ALA A 359 31.50 -44.61 16.26
CA ALA A 359 30.36 -45.51 16.47
C ALA A 359 29.10 -45.10 17.28
N LEU A 360 27.98 -45.63 16.73
CA LEU A 360 26.78 -46.20 17.38
C LEU A 360 25.51 -45.35 17.61
N VAL A 361 24.60 -45.58 16.67
CA VAL A 361 23.12 -45.63 16.77
C VAL A 361 22.70 -46.58 17.91
N PRO A 362 21.51 -46.39 18.51
CA PRO A 362 20.44 -47.35 18.23
C PRO A 362 19.07 -46.70 17.96
N ALA A 363 18.33 -47.37 17.07
CA ALA A 363 16.91 -47.19 16.80
C ALA A 363 16.06 -47.87 17.90
N ALA A 364 14.86 -47.35 18.13
CA ALA A 364 13.76 -48.10 18.74
C ALA A 364 12.45 -47.76 18.01
N GLY A 365 11.83 -48.79 17.45
CA GLY A 365 10.56 -48.76 16.73
C GLY A 365 9.32 -48.75 17.64
N PRO A 366 8.12 -48.90 17.04
CA PRO A 366 6.87 -48.35 17.55
C PRO A 366 5.99 -49.38 18.30
N PRO A 367 4.93 -48.94 19.01
CA PRO A 367 3.79 -49.79 19.30
C PRO A 367 2.60 -49.59 18.33
N ARG A 368 1.91 -50.70 18.12
CA ARG A 368 0.81 -51.02 17.19
C ARG A 368 -0.59 -50.58 17.68
N PRO A 369 -1.65 -50.71 16.84
CA PRO A 369 -2.94 -50.03 16.98
C PRO A 369 -4.07 -50.92 17.58
N ARG A 370 -5.09 -50.26 18.15
CA ARG A 370 -6.47 -50.74 18.46
C ARG A 370 -7.37 -49.49 18.52
N ASP A 371 -8.64 -49.44 18.15
CA ASP A 371 -9.59 -50.44 17.69
C ASP A 371 -10.71 -49.73 16.91
N ARG A 372 -11.31 -50.44 15.94
CA ARG A 372 -12.60 -50.09 15.31
C ARG A 372 -13.73 -50.56 16.21
N ARG A 373 -14.79 -49.74 16.33
CA ARG A 373 -16.23 -50.05 16.62
C ARG A 373 -16.84 -48.70 17.08
N THR A 374 -18.04 -48.24 16.73
CA THR A 374 -19.24 -48.79 16.08
C THR A 374 -20.16 -47.59 15.85
N ALA A 375 -20.79 -47.50 14.67
CA ALA A 375 -22.02 -46.71 14.52
C ALA A 375 -23.21 -47.51 15.06
N PRO A 376 -24.30 -46.84 15.45
CA PRO A 376 -25.61 -47.38 15.08
C PRO A 376 -26.53 -46.34 14.42
N ALA A 377 -27.11 -46.82 13.32
CA ALA A 377 -28.51 -46.80 12.91
C ALA A 377 -29.41 -45.56 13.09
N ARG A 378 -30.05 -45.26 11.97
CA ARG A 378 -31.23 -44.43 11.73
C ARG A 378 -32.45 -44.91 12.52
N GLY A 379 -33.32 -43.97 12.89
CA GLY A 379 -34.73 -44.23 13.18
C GLY A 379 -35.48 -42.97 13.61
N GLY A 380 -36.57 -42.63 12.90
CA GLY A 380 -37.62 -41.75 13.41
C GLY A 380 -37.81 -40.42 12.69
N VAL A 381 -38.48 -40.43 11.54
CA VAL A 381 -39.22 -39.26 11.06
C VAL A 381 -40.50 -39.18 11.87
N SER A 382 -40.67 -38.10 12.64
CA SER A 382 -41.95 -37.69 13.22
C SER A 382 -42.24 -36.27 12.75
N THR A 383 -43.34 -36.16 12.01
CA THR A 383 -43.91 -34.94 11.46
C THR A 383 -44.48 -34.06 12.58
N GLY A 384 -43.76 -33.01 12.94
CA GLY A 384 -44.27 -31.90 13.75
C GLY A 384 -44.18 -30.60 12.96
N ARG A 385 -45.31 -30.12 12.42
CA ARG A 385 -45.47 -28.73 11.99
C ARG A 385 -45.41 -27.85 13.25
N GLY A 386 -44.21 -27.42 13.61
CA GLY A 386 -43.98 -26.34 14.55
C GLY A 386 -43.50 -25.13 13.77
N SER A 387 -44.23 -24.02 13.86
CA SER A 387 -43.77 -22.71 13.44
C SER A 387 -42.46 -22.39 14.16
N GLU A 388 -41.33 -22.46 13.45
CA GLU A 388 -40.05 -21.92 13.92
C GLU A 388 -40.23 -20.42 14.14
N GLY A 389 -40.44 -20.05 15.40
CA GLY A 389 -40.24 -18.68 15.85
C GLY A 389 -38.81 -18.29 15.51
N ALA A 390 -38.65 -17.27 14.68
CA ALA A 390 -37.35 -16.70 14.35
C ALA A 390 -36.60 -16.40 15.65
N GLN A 391 -35.55 -17.17 15.93
CA GLN A 391 -34.64 -16.87 17.05
C GLN A 391 -34.16 -15.42 16.89
N PRO A 392 -34.15 -14.62 17.98
CA PRO A 392 -33.69 -13.25 17.91
C PRO A 392 -32.26 -13.22 17.34
N PRO A 393 -31.95 -12.22 16.49
CA PRO A 393 -30.67 -12.18 15.81
C PRO A 393 -29.52 -12.20 16.81
N GLN A 394 -28.63 -13.18 16.69
CA GLN A 394 -27.46 -13.26 17.56
C GLN A 394 -26.49 -12.13 17.23
N ARG A 395 -25.98 -11.46 18.27
CA ARG A 395 -25.14 -10.27 18.15
C ARG A 395 -23.73 -10.55 18.66
N PHE A 396 -22.75 -9.95 18.01
CA PHE A 396 -21.37 -10.00 18.48
C PHE A 396 -21.20 -9.15 19.74
N ASP A 397 -20.31 -9.59 20.64
CA ASP A 397 -19.91 -8.80 21.79
C ASP A 397 -19.31 -7.45 21.38
N PRO A 398 -19.38 -6.40 22.24
CA PRO A 398 -18.90 -5.06 21.91
C PRO A 398 -17.43 -5.02 21.45
N LEU A 399 -16.55 -5.82 22.05
CA LEU A 399 -15.12 -5.84 21.70
C LEU A 399 -14.90 -6.42 20.30
N THR A 400 -15.64 -7.49 19.96
CA THR A 400 -15.61 -8.07 18.61
C THR A 400 -16.12 -7.06 17.57
N ARG A 401 -17.20 -6.31 17.87
CA ARG A 401 -17.71 -5.28 16.96
C ARG A 401 -16.73 -4.14 16.76
N GLU A 402 -16.11 -3.65 17.82
CA GLU A 402 -15.08 -2.60 17.73
C GLU A 402 -13.86 -3.06 16.91
N LEU A 403 -13.42 -4.30 17.11
CA LEU A 403 -12.35 -4.92 16.32
C LEU A 403 -12.70 -4.98 14.83
N LEU A 404 -13.90 -5.46 14.49
CA LEU A 404 -14.37 -5.55 13.11
C LEU A 404 -14.55 -4.17 12.47
N ASP A 405 -15.01 -3.18 13.23
CA ASP A 405 -15.19 -1.81 12.73
C ASP A 405 -13.85 -1.13 12.40
N ARG A 406 -12.84 -1.28 13.27
CA ARG A 406 -11.50 -0.72 13.05
C ARG A 406 -10.70 -1.44 11.96
N THR A 407 -11.03 -2.70 11.68
CA THR A 407 -10.32 -3.50 10.67
C THR A 407 -10.78 -3.13 9.26
N ARG A 408 -9.85 -2.65 8.41
CA ARG A 408 -10.17 -2.24 7.02
C ARG A 408 -10.36 -3.42 6.07
N THR A 409 -9.69 -4.54 6.27
CA THR A 409 -9.86 -5.70 5.40
C THR A 409 -9.78 -6.95 6.25
N VAL A 410 -10.80 -7.78 6.14
CA VAL A 410 -10.90 -9.08 6.80
C VAL A 410 -10.87 -10.16 5.74
N GLU A 411 -10.42 -11.36 6.07
CA GLU A 411 -10.63 -12.52 5.21
C GLU A 411 -11.90 -13.24 5.65
N ILE A 412 -12.75 -13.61 4.70
CA ILE A 412 -13.82 -14.56 4.96
C ILE A 412 -13.30 -15.96 4.66
N GLU A 413 -13.34 -16.82 5.67
CA GLU A 413 -13.09 -18.25 5.57
C GLU A 413 -14.41 -18.98 5.33
N THR A 414 -14.49 -19.72 4.24
CA THR A 414 -15.64 -20.54 3.86
C THR A 414 -15.20 -21.96 3.51
N THR A 415 -16.13 -22.91 3.59
CA THR A 415 -15.83 -24.32 3.31
C THR A 415 -16.69 -24.82 2.16
N SER A 416 -16.06 -25.36 1.13
CA SER A 416 -16.74 -25.92 -0.04
C SER A 416 -17.57 -27.15 0.36
N PRO A 417 -18.53 -27.59 -0.49
CA PRO A 417 -19.30 -28.81 -0.27
C PRO A 417 -18.41 -30.04 0.01
N LYS A 418 -17.24 -30.10 -0.64
CA LYS A 418 -16.24 -31.18 -0.54
C LYS A 418 -15.27 -31.04 0.66
N GLY A 419 -15.43 -30.01 1.49
CA GLY A 419 -14.60 -29.80 2.69
C GLY A 419 -13.35 -28.95 2.47
N THR A 420 -13.13 -28.41 1.26
CA THR A 420 -12.00 -27.52 0.99
C THR A 420 -12.22 -26.17 1.65
N VAL A 421 -11.25 -25.69 2.43
CA VAL A 421 -11.30 -24.37 3.06
C VAL A 421 -10.80 -23.31 2.08
N HIS A 422 -11.54 -22.21 1.97
CA HIS A 422 -11.23 -21.07 1.11
C HIS A 422 -11.17 -19.80 1.94
N ARG A 423 -10.21 -18.91 1.64
CA ARG A 423 -10.12 -17.59 2.25
C ARG A 423 -10.11 -16.52 1.16
N VAL A 424 -10.90 -15.47 1.36
CA VAL A 424 -11.00 -14.35 0.40
C VAL A 424 -11.03 -13.04 1.17
N PRO A 425 -10.22 -12.04 0.81
CA PRO A 425 -10.32 -10.71 1.41
C PRO A 425 -11.65 -10.05 1.02
N ILE A 426 -12.41 -9.59 2.01
CA ILE A 426 -13.67 -8.87 1.84
C ILE A 426 -13.72 -7.61 2.69
N TRP A 427 -14.67 -6.75 2.35
CA TRP A 427 -15.02 -5.59 3.18
C TRP A 427 -16.14 -5.93 4.14
N ILE A 428 -16.00 -5.40 5.34
CA ILE A 428 -16.96 -5.55 6.43
C ILE A 428 -17.37 -4.18 6.94
N VAL A 429 -18.65 -4.04 7.28
CA VAL A 429 -19.23 -2.82 7.83
C VAL A 429 -19.90 -3.18 9.15
N VAL A 430 -19.62 -2.39 10.18
CA VAL A 430 -20.33 -2.45 11.45
C VAL A 430 -21.22 -1.21 11.53
N ASP A 431 -22.48 -1.39 11.86
CA ASP A 431 -23.43 -0.29 12.05
C ASP A 431 -24.29 -0.58 13.28
N GLY A 432 -23.97 0.11 14.39
CA GLY A 432 -24.54 -0.17 15.70
C GLY A 432 -24.18 -1.58 16.20
N GLU A 433 -25.20 -2.40 16.39
CA GLU A 433 -25.09 -3.77 16.91
C GLU A 433 -24.94 -4.83 15.80
N GLU A 434 -25.04 -4.41 14.53
CA GLU A 434 -25.09 -5.32 13.39
C GLU A 434 -23.81 -5.25 12.55
N VAL A 435 -23.47 -6.39 11.94
CA VAL A 435 -22.29 -6.55 11.10
C VAL A 435 -22.73 -7.03 9.74
N PHE A 436 -22.28 -6.35 8.69
CA PHE A 436 -22.70 -6.57 7.31
C PHE A 436 -21.52 -6.82 6.38
N VAL A 437 -21.76 -7.70 5.40
CA VAL A 437 -20.87 -7.96 4.26
C VAL A 437 -21.67 -7.96 2.96
N ARG A 438 -21.00 -7.72 1.83
CA ARG A 438 -21.63 -7.71 0.52
C ARG A 438 -20.66 -8.21 -0.55
N SER A 439 -21.17 -8.94 -1.53
CA SER A 439 -20.35 -9.47 -2.62
C SER A 439 -20.16 -8.46 -3.74
N VAL A 440 -18.91 -8.09 -4.05
CA VAL A 440 -18.59 -7.28 -5.25
C VAL A 440 -19.01 -7.99 -6.55
N ARG A 441 -18.93 -9.33 -6.58
CA ARG A 441 -19.27 -10.16 -7.75
C ARG A 441 -20.72 -10.65 -7.74
N GLY A 442 -21.55 -10.12 -6.85
CA GLY A 442 -22.92 -10.56 -6.64
C GLY A 442 -23.01 -12.04 -6.21
N GLU A 443 -24.12 -12.68 -6.56
CA GLU A 443 -24.47 -14.05 -6.12
C GLU A 443 -23.54 -15.12 -6.69
N ARG A 444 -22.80 -14.81 -7.77
CA ARG A 444 -21.85 -15.73 -8.39
C ARG A 444 -20.58 -15.94 -7.55
N ALA A 445 -20.34 -15.10 -6.55
CA ALA A 445 -19.16 -15.24 -5.70
C ALA A 445 -19.19 -16.58 -4.94
N ARG A 446 -18.07 -17.32 -5.00
CA ARG A 446 -17.92 -18.60 -4.31
C ARG A 446 -18.15 -18.45 -2.80
N TRP A 447 -17.42 -17.53 -2.17
CA TRP A 447 -17.51 -17.31 -0.72
C TRP A 447 -18.94 -16.96 -0.29
N TYR A 448 -19.68 -16.19 -1.10
CA TYR A 448 -21.06 -15.81 -0.81
C TYR A 448 -21.97 -17.04 -0.75
N ARG A 449 -21.90 -17.92 -1.75
CA ARG A 449 -22.70 -19.15 -1.82
C ARG A 449 -22.31 -20.14 -0.71
N GLU A 450 -21.01 -20.29 -0.45
CA GLU A 450 -20.52 -21.20 0.59
C GLU A 450 -20.88 -20.72 2.00
N LEU A 451 -20.80 -19.42 2.27
CA LEU A 451 -21.13 -18.84 3.58
C LEU A 451 -22.62 -18.88 3.88
N LEU A 452 -23.47 -18.79 2.86
CA LEU A 452 -24.92 -19.01 3.00
C LEU A 452 -25.27 -20.48 3.26
N ALA A 453 -24.49 -21.40 2.69
CA ALA A 453 -24.74 -22.83 2.85
C ALA A 453 -24.25 -23.38 4.19
N ARG A 454 -23.15 -22.86 4.74
CA ARG A 454 -22.50 -23.36 5.96
C ARG A 454 -21.85 -22.24 6.76
N PRO A 455 -21.78 -22.36 8.11
CA PRO A 455 -20.98 -21.45 8.92
C PRO A 455 -19.53 -21.34 8.43
N GLY A 456 -19.00 -20.12 8.50
CA GLY A 456 -17.63 -19.80 8.15
C GLY A 456 -16.92 -19.09 9.30
N ALA A 457 -15.89 -18.32 8.98
CA ALA A 457 -15.26 -17.44 9.95
C ALA A 457 -14.78 -16.14 9.31
N VAL A 458 -14.90 -15.04 10.04
CA VAL A 458 -14.19 -13.81 9.74
C VAL A 458 -12.82 -13.86 10.39
N ILE A 459 -11.78 -13.80 9.58
CA ILE A 459 -10.39 -13.77 10.03
C ILE A 459 -9.91 -12.32 10.03
N THR A 460 -9.55 -11.85 11.21
CA THR A 460 -8.82 -10.60 11.41
C THR A 460 -7.34 -10.92 11.66
N ARG A 461 -6.46 -9.91 11.73
CA ARG A 461 -5.03 -10.13 12.03
C ARG A 461 -4.78 -10.84 13.36
N SER A 462 -5.69 -10.72 14.32
CA SER A 462 -5.51 -11.20 15.69
C SER A 462 -6.49 -12.30 16.11
N ARG A 463 -7.57 -12.54 15.36
CA ARG A 463 -8.65 -13.43 15.78
C ARG A 463 -9.36 -14.08 14.59
N ARG A 464 -9.64 -15.38 14.71
CA ARG A 464 -10.62 -16.12 13.92
C ARG A 464 -11.97 -16.07 14.65
N ILE A 465 -12.96 -15.44 14.05
CA ILE A 465 -14.30 -15.23 14.62
C ILE A 465 -15.27 -16.11 13.83
N PRO A 466 -15.81 -17.20 14.40
CA PRO A 466 -16.84 -18.01 13.75
C PRO A 466 -18.06 -17.16 13.42
N VAL A 467 -18.59 -17.29 12.21
CA VAL A 467 -19.77 -16.54 11.77
C VAL A 467 -20.73 -17.40 10.97
N ARG A 468 -22.02 -17.07 11.08
CA ARG A 468 -23.08 -17.51 10.18
C ARG A 468 -23.58 -16.30 9.41
N ALA A 469 -23.97 -16.48 8.15
CA ALA A 469 -24.56 -15.42 7.36
C ALA A 469 -26.06 -15.63 7.19
N VAL A 470 -26.81 -14.54 7.32
CA VAL A 470 -28.25 -14.47 7.05
C VAL A 470 -28.49 -13.35 6.05
N HIS A 471 -29.44 -13.53 5.13
CA HIS A 471 -29.81 -12.46 4.21
C HIS A 471 -30.35 -11.24 4.95
N ALA A 472 -29.89 -10.06 4.56
CA ALA A 472 -30.43 -8.80 5.04
C ALA A 472 -31.61 -8.39 4.16
N GLU A 473 -32.81 -8.90 4.46
CA GLU A 473 -34.01 -8.69 3.64
C GLU A 473 -34.55 -7.25 3.74
N ASP A 474 -34.36 -6.57 4.87
CA ASP A 474 -34.91 -5.23 5.07
C ASP A 474 -34.14 -4.14 4.29
N ALA A 475 -34.89 -3.22 3.67
CA ALA A 475 -34.34 -2.13 2.88
C ALA A 475 -33.45 -1.18 3.72
N GLY A 476 -33.71 -1.07 5.03
CA GLY A 476 -32.92 -0.32 5.99
C GLY A 476 -31.51 -0.90 6.15
N ALA A 477 -31.36 -2.22 6.32
CA ALA A 477 -30.03 -2.86 6.40
C ALA A 477 -29.22 -2.67 5.12
N LYS A 478 -29.85 -2.84 3.94
CA LYS A 478 -29.18 -2.59 2.64
C LYS A 478 -28.71 -1.14 2.53
N ARG A 479 -29.47 -0.17 3.06
CA ARG A 479 -29.11 1.24 3.15
C ARG A 479 -27.98 1.50 4.16
N ARG A 480 -28.06 0.95 5.37
CA ARG A 480 -27.02 1.06 6.42
C ARG A 480 -25.69 0.52 5.92
N MET A 481 -25.68 -0.66 5.30
CA MET A 481 -24.50 -1.24 4.65
C MET A 481 -23.91 -0.29 3.58
N THR A 482 -24.75 0.27 2.71
CA THR A 482 -24.29 1.20 1.66
C THR A 482 -23.67 2.47 2.23
N LEU A 483 -24.27 3.06 3.27
CA LEU A 483 -23.72 4.23 3.95
C LEU A 483 -22.41 3.90 4.68
N GLY A 484 -22.36 2.75 5.37
CA GLY A 484 -21.16 2.28 6.05
C GLY A 484 -20.00 1.98 5.09
N LEU A 485 -20.29 1.41 3.91
CA LEU A 485 -19.29 1.24 2.85
C LEU A 485 -18.70 2.58 2.40
N LYS A 486 -19.55 3.58 2.13
CA LYS A 486 -19.11 4.93 1.72
C LYS A 486 -18.29 5.62 2.82
N ARG A 487 -18.65 5.42 4.10
CA ARG A 487 -17.96 5.98 5.26
C ARG A 487 -16.60 5.34 5.50
N LYS A 488 -16.52 4.00 5.50
CA LYS A 488 -15.32 3.23 5.88
C LYS A 488 -14.31 3.08 4.73
N TYR A 489 -14.78 3.10 3.48
CA TYR A 489 -13.97 2.89 2.27
C TYR A 489 -14.09 4.03 1.23
N PRO A 490 -13.91 5.31 1.61
CA PRO A 490 -14.19 6.45 0.73
C PRO A 490 -13.26 6.55 -0.49
N THR A 491 -12.07 5.95 -0.44
CA THR A 491 -11.03 6.04 -1.47
C THR A 491 -11.04 4.87 -2.47
N SER A 492 -11.95 3.90 -2.32
CA SER A 492 -11.91 2.63 -3.06
C SER A 492 -12.87 2.62 -4.26
N GLY A 493 -12.68 3.58 -5.18
CA GLY A 493 -13.64 3.97 -6.23
C GLY A 493 -14.32 2.83 -7.00
N ALA A 494 -13.58 2.01 -7.75
CA ALA A 494 -14.18 1.00 -8.62
C ALA A 494 -14.97 -0.09 -7.87
N SER A 495 -14.39 -0.63 -6.79
CA SER A 495 -15.04 -1.67 -5.96
C SER A 495 -16.22 -1.10 -5.17
N LEU A 496 -16.11 0.13 -4.64
CA LEU A 496 -17.22 0.80 -3.97
C LEU A 496 -18.37 1.05 -4.94
N VAL A 497 -18.07 1.56 -6.14
CA VAL A 497 -19.08 1.78 -7.20
C VAL A 497 -19.79 0.48 -7.54
N ALA A 498 -19.07 -0.64 -7.68
CA ALA A 498 -19.68 -1.94 -7.93
C ALA A 498 -20.61 -2.40 -6.79
N MET A 499 -20.17 -2.26 -5.53
CA MET A 499 -20.90 -2.74 -4.35
C MET A 499 -22.14 -1.92 -3.98
N VAL A 500 -22.29 -0.71 -4.52
CA VAL A 500 -23.47 0.15 -4.25
C VAL A 500 -24.46 0.18 -5.43
N ARG A 501 -24.21 -0.59 -6.50
CA ARG A 501 -25.17 -0.77 -7.60
C ARG A 501 -26.42 -1.50 -7.12
N ARG A 502 -27.59 -1.11 -7.65
CA ARG A 502 -28.88 -1.72 -7.34
C ARG A 502 -28.87 -3.25 -7.45
N ALA A 503 -28.29 -3.78 -8.53
CA ALA A 503 -28.20 -5.22 -8.79
C ALA A 503 -27.34 -6.02 -7.80
N ILE A 504 -26.58 -5.35 -6.92
CA ILE A 504 -25.69 -6.00 -5.93
C ILE A 504 -26.25 -5.88 -4.51
N LEU A 505 -27.22 -4.99 -4.27
CA LEU A 505 -27.75 -4.71 -2.93
C LEU A 505 -28.36 -5.95 -2.26
N ASP A 506 -28.96 -6.84 -3.04
CA ASP A 506 -29.60 -8.06 -2.52
C ASP A 506 -28.60 -9.12 -2.05
N THR A 507 -27.32 -8.95 -2.36
CA THR A 507 -26.22 -9.79 -1.84
C THR A 507 -25.68 -9.30 -0.49
N THR A 508 -26.43 -8.43 0.20
CA THR A 508 -26.08 -7.99 1.55
C THR A 508 -26.40 -9.11 2.53
N LEU A 509 -25.38 -9.55 3.25
CA LEU A 509 -25.50 -10.52 4.32
C LEU A 509 -25.26 -9.83 5.65
N ARG A 510 -26.10 -10.16 6.63
CA ARG A 510 -25.85 -9.88 8.04
C ARG A 510 -25.10 -11.07 8.64
N LEU A 511 -24.01 -10.78 9.33
CA LEU A 511 -23.24 -11.79 10.04
C LEU A 511 -23.72 -11.91 11.48
N GLU A 512 -23.77 -13.15 11.96
CA GLU A 512 -24.09 -13.52 13.33
C GLU A 512 -22.97 -14.41 13.89
N PRO A 513 -22.74 -14.44 15.22
CA PRO A 513 -21.91 -15.47 15.85
C PRO A 513 -22.42 -16.87 15.48
N ALA A 514 -21.50 -17.79 15.15
CA ALA A 514 -21.82 -19.18 14.81
C ALA A 514 -21.47 -20.16 15.92
#